data_AF-A0A444U899-F1
#
_entry.id   AF-A0A444U899-F1
#
_cell.length_a   1.000
_cell.length_b   1.000
_cell.length_c   1.000
_cell.angle_alpha   90.00
_cell.angle_beta   90.00
_cell.angle_gamma   90.00
#
_symmetry.space_group_name_H-M   'P 1'
#
loop_
_entity.id
_entity.type
_entity.pdbx_description
1 polymer ?
#
loop_
_entity_poly.entity_id
_entity_poly.type
_entity_poly.pdbx_seq_one_letter_code
_entity_poly.pdbx_strand_id
1 'polypeptide(L)'
;MPGYLKCDACKAIAFQMKDYLVKAESKRTAVKGKGAALSESEYVDTLEHCCSQKWEQYGLKEVHGFKRLSGPGLETADKMGMVMYGGPWPKRIFTVIKYSQWYKNCQLYSA
;
A
#
# COMPACT_ATOMS: atom_id res chain seq x y z
N MET A 1 -14.53 -1.14 -0.40
CA MET A 1 -13.96 -0.51 0.82
C MET A 1 -14.98 0.47 1.41
N PRO A 2 -15.30 0.44 2.72
CA PRO A 2 -16.13 1.46 3.35
C PRO A 2 -15.57 2.88 3.17
N GLY A 3 -16.43 3.88 3.03
CA GLY A 3 -16.03 5.27 2.73
C GLY A 3 -14.97 5.82 3.69
N TYR A 4 -15.19 5.67 5.00
CA TYR A 4 -14.29 6.15 6.05
C TYR A 4 -12.91 5.45 6.10
N LEU A 5 -12.74 4.32 5.40
CA LEU A 5 -11.46 3.59 5.31
C LEU A 5 -10.76 3.78 3.96
N LYS A 6 -11.36 4.50 3.00
CA LYS A 6 -10.77 4.67 1.67
C LYS A 6 -9.44 5.40 1.70
N CYS A 7 -9.32 6.45 2.54
CA CYS A 7 -8.08 7.20 2.71
C CYS A 7 -6.97 6.32 3.31
N ASP A 8 -7.27 5.61 4.40
CA ASP A 8 -6.30 4.69 5.01
C ASP A 8 -5.87 3.61 3.99
N ALA A 9 -6.79 3.11 3.17
CA ALA A 9 -6.47 2.15 2.12
C ALA A 9 -5.56 2.73 1.01
N CYS A 10 -5.82 3.95 0.51
CA CYS A 10 -4.92 4.60 -0.48
C CYS A 10 -3.53 4.83 0.12
N LYS A 11 -3.43 5.27 1.38
CA LYS A 11 -2.13 5.43 2.08
C LYS A 11 -1.36 4.11 2.15
N ALA A 12 -2.02 3.02 2.55
CA ALA A 12 -1.43 1.69 2.59
C ALA A 12 -0.93 1.24 1.21
N ILE A 13 -1.74 1.41 0.16
CA ILE A 13 -1.37 1.04 -1.21
C ILE A 13 -0.18 1.87 -1.70
N ALA A 14 -0.22 3.18 -1.50
CA ALA A 14 0.87 4.09 -1.90
C ALA A 14 2.18 3.75 -1.19
N PHE A 15 2.12 3.42 0.10
CA PHE A 15 3.28 2.98 0.85
C PHE A 15 3.87 1.68 0.29
N GLN A 16 3.04 0.65 0.05
CA GLN A 16 3.54 -0.61 -0.52
C GLN A 16 4.12 -0.43 -1.92
N MET A 17 3.51 0.39 -2.77
CA MET A 17 4.03 0.68 -4.11
C MET A 17 5.40 1.34 -4.02
N LYS A 18 5.54 2.37 -3.19
CA LYS A 18 6.82 3.04 -2.95
C LYS A 18 7.87 2.04 -2.45
N ASP A 19 7.52 1.22 -1.46
CA ASP A 19 8.43 0.23 -0.89
C ASP A 19 8.90 -0.81 -1.93
N TYR A 20 7.98 -1.31 -2.77
CA TYR A 20 8.31 -2.23 -3.86
C TYR A 20 9.24 -1.59 -4.90
N LEU A 21 8.97 -0.34 -5.30
CA LEU A 21 9.80 0.41 -6.24
C LEU A 21 11.19 0.67 -5.69
N VAL A 22 11.29 1.18 -4.45
CA VAL A 22 12.58 1.42 -3.77
C VAL A 22 13.40 0.12 -3.67
N LYS A 23 12.75 -1.01 -3.36
CA LYS A 23 13.40 -2.32 -3.32
C LYS A 23 13.88 -2.77 -4.69
N ALA A 24 13.08 -2.56 -5.75
CA ALA A 24 13.45 -2.91 -7.12
C ALA A 24 14.62 -2.04 -7.62
N GLU A 25 14.59 -0.74 -7.39
CA GLU A 25 15.68 0.20 -7.72
C GLU A 25 16.96 -0.12 -6.95
N SER A 26 16.84 -0.47 -5.67
CA SER A 26 18.00 -0.86 -4.85
C SER A 26 18.65 -2.14 -5.37
N LYS A 27 17.85 -3.15 -5.74
CA LYS A 27 18.34 -4.38 -6.39
C LYS A 27 19.00 -4.07 -7.73
N ARG A 28 18.39 -3.20 -8.54
CA ARG A 28 18.93 -2.75 -9.83
C ARG A 28 20.29 -2.09 -9.66
N THR A 29 20.39 -1.18 -8.70
CA THR A 29 21.63 -0.45 -8.37
C THR A 29 22.72 -1.38 -7.86
N ALA A 30 22.35 -2.39 -7.05
CA ALA A 30 23.30 -3.39 -6.57
C ALA A 30 23.88 -4.26 -7.70
N VAL A 31 23.10 -4.51 -8.77
CA VAL A 31 23.52 -5.33 -9.91
C VAL A 31 24.22 -4.51 -11.00
N LYS A 32 23.74 -3.30 -11.30
CA LYS A 32 24.19 -2.47 -12.45
C LYS A 32 25.01 -1.25 -12.06
N GLY A 33 25.19 -0.97 -10.77
CA GLY A 33 25.92 0.19 -10.27
C GLY A 33 25.03 1.41 -9.98
N LYS A 34 25.63 2.43 -9.35
CA LYS A 34 24.95 3.68 -8.96
C LYS A 34 24.37 4.40 -10.18
N GLY A 35 23.10 4.83 -10.08
CA GLY A 35 22.40 5.57 -11.13
C GLY A 35 21.60 4.71 -12.11
N ALA A 36 21.58 3.38 -11.94
CA ALA A 36 20.75 2.50 -12.75
C ALA A 36 19.26 2.60 -12.36
N ALA A 37 18.47 3.25 -13.21
CA ALA A 37 17.02 3.29 -13.08
C ALA A 37 16.35 1.99 -13.61
N LEU A 38 15.12 1.75 -13.16
CA LEU A 38 14.25 0.74 -13.75
C LEU A 38 13.79 1.21 -15.14
N SER A 39 13.66 0.28 -16.09
CA SER A 39 12.95 0.56 -17.34
C SER A 39 11.44 0.66 -17.09
N GLU A 40 10.70 1.25 -18.03
CA GLU A 40 9.24 1.35 -17.95
C GLU A 40 8.57 -0.03 -17.72
N SER A 41 9.02 -1.06 -18.44
CA SER A 41 8.53 -2.43 -18.25
C SER A 41 8.75 -2.93 -16.81
N GLU A 42 9.93 -2.67 -16.24
CA GLU A 42 10.27 -3.09 -14.88
C GLU A 42 9.46 -2.31 -13.82
N TYR A 43 9.15 -1.04 -14.08
CA TYR A 43 8.22 -0.26 -13.25
C TYR A 43 6.83 -0.89 -13.27
N VAL A 44 6.29 -1.20 -14.45
CA VAL A 44 4.96 -1.82 -14.59
C VAL A 44 4.93 -3.17 -13.89
N ASP A 45 5.90 -4.06 -14.17
CA ASP A 45 5.99 -5.39 -13.55
C ASP A 45 6.08 -5.29 -12.02
N THR A 46 6.86 -4.32 -11.50
CA THR A 46 7.00 -4.10 -10.05
C THR A 46 5.67 -3.67 -9.43
N LEU A 47 4.92 -2.78 -10.09
CA LEU A 47 3.63 -2.32 -9.62
C LEU A 47 2.56 -3.42 -9.69
N GLU A 48 2.55 -4.24 -10.74
CA GLU A 48 1.66 -5.41 -10.85
C GLU A 48 1.97 -6.44 -9.75
N HIS A 49 3.24 -6.66 -9.46
CA HIS A 49 3.67 -7.53 -8.36
C HIS A 49 3.23 -6.97 -6.99
N CYS A 50 3.34 -5.65 -6.79
CA CYS A 50 2.80 -4.99 -5.61
C CYS A 50 1.27 -5.17 -5.50
N CYS A 51 0.53 -5.05 -6.61
CA CYS A 51 -0.93 -5.19 -6.59
C CYS A 51 -1.39 -6.62 -6.26
N SER A 52 -0.64 -7.63 -6.72
CA SER A 52 -0.93 -9.05 -6.51
C SER A 52 -0.39 -9.63 -5.19
N GLN A 53 0.30 -8.80 -4.39
CA GLN A 53 0.80 -9.22 -3.09
C GLN A 53 -0.34 -9.62 -2.15
N LYS A 54 0.02 -10.33 -1.08
CA LYS A 54 -0.93 -10.64 -0.02
C LYS A 54 -1.09 -9.46 0.96
N TRP A 55 -2.32 -9.15 1.33
CA TRP A 55 -2.69 -7.95 2.10
C TRP A 55 -3.07 -8.26 3.56
N GLU A 56 -2.73 -9.43 4.10
CA GLU A 56 -3.10 -9.88 5.46
C GLU A 56 -2.41 -9.09 6.56
N GLN A 57 -1.30 -8.42 6.26
CA GLN A 57 -0.62 -7.48 7.16
C GLN A 57 -1.43 -6.20 7.43
N TYR A 58 -2.58 -6.02 6.77
CA TYR A 58 -3.51 -4.94 7.01
C TYR A 58 -4.77 -5.47 7.69
N GLY A 59 -5.18 -4.79 8.74
CA GLY A 59 -6.35 -5.14 9.55
C GLY A 59 -7.06 -3.91 10.10
N LEU A 60 -8.15 -4.14 10.83
CA LEU A 60 -8.83 -3.06 11.55
C LEU A 60 -8.29 -2.91 12.96
N LYS A 61 -8.10 -1.67 13.40
CA LYS A 61 -7.81 -1.29 14.78
C LYS A 61 -8.82 -0.25 15.24
N GLU A 62 -9.22 -0.30 16.50
CA GLU A 62 -9.99 0.78 17.11
C GLU A 62 -9.03 1.80 17.71
N VAL A 63 -9.16 3.07 17.29
CA VAL A 63 -8.32 4.18 17.73
C VAL A 63 -9.26 5.31 18.13
N HIS A 64 -9.27 5.67 19.42
CA HIS A 64 -10.16 6.69 19.99
C HIS A 64 -11.66 6.44 19.68
N GLY A 65 -12.11 5.18 19.75
CA GLY A 65 -13.50 4.80 19.45
C GLY A 65 -13.85 4.70 17.96
N PHE A 66 -12.90 4.97 17.05
CA PHE A 66 -13.11 4.85 15.61
C PHE A 66 -12.35 3.66 15.03
N LYS A 67 -13.02 2.90 14.16
CA LYS A 67 -12.42 1.80 13.41
C LYS A 67 -11.58 2.37 12.27
N ARG A 68 -10.28 2.12 12.30
CA ARG A 68 -9.30 2.58 11.31
C ARG A 68 -8.53 1.39 10.75
N LEU A 69 -8.06 1.50 9.51
CA LEU A 69 -7.16 0.50 8.96
C LEU A 69 -5.79 0.64 9.67
N SER A 70 -5.11 -0.47 9.90
CA SER A 70 -3.79 -0.53 10.54
C SER A 70 -2.92 -1.54 9.82
N GLY A 71 -1.65 -1.20 9.64
CA GLY A 71 -0.66 -1.99 8.90
C GLY A 71 0.50 -1.09 8.44
N PRO A 72 1.51 -1.65 7.76
CA PRO A 72 2.68 -0.88 7.30
C PRO A 72 2.31 0.41 6.56
N GLY A 73 3.04 1.49 6.84
CA GLY A 73 2.78 2.79 6.20
C GLY A 73 1.58 3.58 6.73
N LEU A 74 0.88 3.08 7.75
CA LEU A 74 -0.21 3.78 8.41
C LEU A 74 0.18 4.20 9.83
N GLU A 75 -0.11 5.45 10.20
CA GLU A 75 0.13 6.00 11.56
C GLU A 75 -0.55 5.19 12.68
N THR A 76 -1.61 4.46 12.33
CA THR A 76 -2.34 3.60 13.26
C THR A 76 -1.57 2.33 13.62
N ALA A 77 -0.53 1.95 12.86
CA ALA A 77 0.30 0.79 13.15
C ALA A 77 0.96 0.91 14.53
N ASP A 78 1.52 2.07 14.85
CA ASP A 78 2.28 2.33 16.08
C ASP A 78 1.39 2.63 17.29
N LYS A 79 0.09 2.80 17.08
CA LYS A 79 -0.86 3.05 18.19
C LYS A 79 -1.15 1.76 18.94
N MET A 80 -1.20 1.83 20.27
CA MET A 80 -1.59 0.69 21.11
C MET A 80 -3.02 0.23 20.79
N GLY A 81 -3.24 -1.08 20.79
CA GLY A 81 -4.55 -1.67 20.56
C GLY A 81 -4.49 -2.98 19.76
N MET A 82 -5.54 -3.78 19.87
CA MET A 82 -5.66 -5.04 19.13
C MET A 82 -5.97 -4.77 17.65
N VAL A 83 -5.27 -5.46 16.76
CA VAL A 83 -5.53 -5.42 15.32
C VAL A 83 -6.24 -6.69 14.88
N MET A 84 -7.37 -6.54 14.22
CA MET A 84 -8.12 -7.62 13.58
C MET A 84 -7.62 -7.79 12.14
N TYR A 85 -6.57 -8.60 11.97
CA TYR A 85 -6.03 -8.98 10.66
C TYR A 85 -6.97 -9.93 9.90
N GLY A 86 -6.78 -10.01 8.58
CA GLY A 86 -7.51 -10.95 7.73
C GLY A 86 -8.99 -10.59 7.51
N GLY A 87 -9.85 -11.60 7.44
CA GLY A 87 -11.27 -11.43 7.15
C GLY A 87 -11.52 -10.78 5.78
N PRO A 88 -12.44 -9.81 5.66
CA PRO A 88 -12.75 -9.18 4.38
C PRO A 88 -11.72 -8.11 3.97
N TRP A 89 -10.79 -7.70 4.84
CA TRP A 89 -9.94 -6.53 4.63
C TRP A 89 -8.95 -6.69 3.47
N PRO A 90 -8.21 -7.82 3.34
CA PRO A 90 -7.33 -8.04 2.19
C PRO A 90 -8.07 -7.91 0.85
N LYS A 91 -9.22 -8.59 0.72
CA LYS A 91 -10.06 -8.54 -0.48
C LYS A 91 -10.61 -7.14 -0.75
N ARG A 92 -10.97 -6.39 0.30
CA ARG A 92 -11.47 -5.01 0.18
C ARG A 92 -10.38 -4.05 -0.29
N ILE A 93 -9.14 -4.20 0.17
CA ILE A 93 -7.99 -3.39 -0.28
C ILE A 93 -7.70 -3.70 -1.74
N PHE A 94 -7.61 -4.98 -2.11
CA PHE A 94 -7.43 -5.41 -3.50
C PHE A 94 -8.51 -4.83 -4.44
N THR A 95 -9.75 -4.76 -3.97
CA THR A 95 -10.85 -4.13 -4.72
C THR A 95 -10.60 -2.64 -4.97
N VAL A 96 -10.01 -1.90 -4.03
CA VAL A 96 -9.66 -0.48 -4.24
C VAL A 96 -8.68 -0.33 -5.39
N ILE A 97 -7.64 -1.17 -5.42
CA ILE A 97 -6.62 -1.19 -6.47
C ILE A 97 -7.27 -1.43 -7.84
N LYS A 98 -8.10 -2.48 -7.95
CA LYS A 98 -8.72 -2.90 -9.22
C LYS A 98 -9.67 -1.87 -9.83
N TYR A 99 -10.47 -1.18 -9.01
CA TYR A 99 -11.49 -0.24 -9.48
C TYR A 99 -11.04 1.21 -9.51
N SER A 100 -9.91 1.54 -8.89
CA SER A 100 -9.34 2.88 -9.00
C SER A 100 -8.67 3.04 -10.37
N GLN A 101 -9.05 4.09 -11.11
CA GLN A 101 -8.12 4.79 -12.01
C GLN A 101 -7.03 5.43 -11.14
N TRP A 102 -6.19 4.57 -10.58
CA TRP A 102 -5.26 4.72 -9.46
C TRP A 102 -4.46 6.03 -9.43
N TYR A 103 -4.19 6.64 -10.58
CA TYR A 103 -3.56 7.95 -10.70
C TYR A 103 -4.37 9.13 -10.14
N LYS A 104 -5.68 9.19 -10.36
CA LYS A 104 -6.46 10.42 -10.11
C LYS A 104 -6.73 10.70 -8.63
N ASN A 105 -6.85 9.66 -7.80
CA ASN A 105 -7.29 9.82 -6.41
C ASN A 105 -6.15 9.90 -5.39
N CYS A 106 -4.98 9.28 -5.64
CA CYS A 106 -3.88 9.35 -4.68
C CYS A 106 -3.02 10.62 -4.87
N GLN A 107 -2.99 11.26 -6.05
CA GLN A 107 -2.37 12.59 -6.24
C GLN A 107 -3.07 13.73 -5.48
N LEU A 108 -4.37 13.59 -5.18
CA LEU A 108 -5.14 14.63 -4.48
C LEU A 108 -4.89 14.64 -2.96
N TYR A 109 -4.32 13.58 -2.38
CA TYR A 109 -4.17 13.42 -0.93
C TYR A 109 -2.72 13.17 -0.48
N SER A 110 -1.75 13.35 -1.38
CA SER A 110 -0.31 13.29 -1.09
C SER A 110 0.34 14.67 -0.93
N ALA A 111 -0.46 15.70 -0.59
CA ALA A 111 0.02 17.05 -0.27
C ALA A 111 0.41 17.16 1.21
#